data_AF-A0A7X5IF86-F1
#
_entry.id   AF-A0A7X5IF86-F1
#
_cell.length_a   1.000
_cell.length_b   1.000
_cell.length_c   1.000
_cell.angle_alpha   90.00
_cell.angle_beta   90.00
_cell.angle_gamma   90.00
#
_symmetry.space_group_name_H-M   'P 1'
#
loop_
_entity.id
_entity.type
_entity.pdbx_description
1 polymer ?
#
loop_
_entity_poly.entity_id
_entity_poly.type
_entity_poly.pdbx_seq_one_letter_code
_entity_poly.pdbx_strand_id
1 'polypeptide(L)'
;MTQHSVSRRSFLRGTGLAALGAGLAGAGLAGCAPQSPAAAPDGELASTAGTSSESDVIYQALVNPQDYDYRASTTDFATLFSPWKLGNLEIKNRVVKSAAGSATYLAGYTDELRQYYVNFAQGGAGMIWVEGEAFAMPADGGPVPEEAVAFFTDLTDELKSHGAHVGFQWAPFGVAPSELTVEAIKGIEAAGAALAAQLQSMGFEAMEINAAGFNQGEQFLSRFHNDRDDEYGAGSIENRARFVVECIQQIKAACGNDFVVQVLIDLAEESDNLTNNPTLMDLDC
;
A
#
# COMPACT_ATOMS: atom_id res chain seq x y z
N MET A 1 -24.86 21.21 -31.86
CA MET A 1 -24.91 22.07 -30.65
C MET A 1 -26.09 21.65 -29.82
N THR A 2 -25.83 20.95 -28.71
CA THR A 2 -26.67 20.91 -27.50
C THR A 2 -25.86 20.17 -26.43
N GLN A 3 -25.18 20.94 -25.58
CA GLN A 3 -24.52 20.43 -24.37
C GLN A 3 -25.60 20.13 -23.32
N HIS A 4 -25.64 18.90 -22.79
CA HIS A 4 -26.36 18.61 -21.56
C HIS A 4 -25.37 18.67 -20.39
N SER A 5 -25.41 19.76 -19.62
CA SER A 5 -24.63 19.90 -18.39
C SER A 5 -25.24 19.07 -17.27
N VAL A 6 -24.54 18.03 -16.81
CA VAL A 6 -24.89 17.33 -15.57
C VAL A 6 -24.41 18.19 -14.40
N SER A 7 -25.35 18.68 -13.59
CA SER A 7 -25.08 19.43 -12.36
C SER A 7 -25.01 18.49 -11.17
N ARG A 8 -24.12 18.79 -10.20
CA ARG A 8 -23.94 18.05 -8.92
C ARG A 8 -25.25 17.79 -8.15
N ARG A 9 -26.33 18.53 -8.42
CA ARG A 9 -27.64 18.33 -7.78
C ARG A 9 -28.45 17.17 -8.36
N SER A 10 -28.14 16.68 -9.57
CA SER A 10 -28.92 15.61 -10.21
C SER A 10 -28.49 14.19 -9.78
N PHE A 11 -27.32 14.05 -9.14
CA PHE A 11 -26.77 12.76 -8.73
C PHE A 11 -27.42 12.22 -7.44
N LEU A 12 -27.91 13.10 -6.55
CA LEU A 12 -28.37 12.73 -5.20
C LEU A 12 -29.86 12.33 -5.10
N ARG A 13 -30.54 12.04 -6.22
CA ARG A 13 -31.97 11.62 -6.20
C ARG A 13 -32.24 10.25 -6.83
N GLY A 14 -31.21 9.53 -7.23
CA GLY A 14 -31.34 8.34 -8.09
C GLY A 14 -30.96 7.02 -7.44
N THR A 15 -31.29 6.76 -6.17
CA THR A 15 -31.15 5.42 -5.58
C THR A 15 -32.34 5.13 -4.67
N GLY A 16 -33.36 4.54 -5.26
CA GLY A 16 -34.49 3.95 -4.56
C GLY A 16 -34.95 2.70 -5.31
N LEU A 17 -34.94 1.57 -4.61
CA LEU A 17 -35.45 0.23 -4.95
C LEU A 17 -34.56 -0.68 -5.81
N ALA A 18 -33.89 -1.62 -5.14
CA ALA A 18 -34.27 -3.04 -5.20
C ALA A 18 -33.70 -3.79 -3.99
N ALA A 19 -34.57 -4.47 -3.24
CA ALA A 19 -34.24 -5.33 -2.10
C ALA A 19 -34.48 -6.80 -2.46
N LEU A 20 -33.74 -7.70 -1.78
CA LEU A 20 -34.02 -9.11 -1.39
C LEU A 20 -32.69 -9.91 -1.47
N GLY A 21 -32.17 -10.61 -0.45
CA GLY A 21 -32.67 -10.95 0.88
C GLY A 21 -31.67 -11.84 1.67
N ALA A 22 -32.13 -12.30 2.85
CA ALA A 22 -31.47 -13.00 3.99
C ALA A 22 -30.72 -12.04 4.95
N GLY A 23 -31.15 -11.69 6.17
CA GLY A 23 -31.91 -12.38 7.23
C GLY A 23 -30.89 -13.08 8.16
N LEU A 24 -30.56 -12.64 9.38
CA LEU A 24 -31.35 -12.23 10.55
C LEU A 24 -30.47 -11.43 11.53
N ALA A 25 -30.99 -10.34 12.13
CA ALA A 25 -30.91 -10.03 13.57
C ALA A 25 -31.73 -8.75 13.84
N GLY A 26 -32.89 -8.91 14.47
CA GLY A 26 -33.75 -7.79 14.84
C GLY A 26 -33.29 -7.13 16.14
N ALA A 27 -33.05 -5.83 16.09
CA ALA A 27 -33.21 -4.91 17.22
C ALA A 27 -33.64 -3.55 16.66
N GLY A 28 -34.71 -2.99 17.23
CA GLY A 28 -35.44 -1.84 16.68
C GLY A 28 -34.61 -0.56 16.57
N LEU A 29 -34.81 0.17 15.48
CA LEU A 29 -34.30 1.52 15.27
C LEU A 29 -35.08 2.52 16.14
N ALA A 30 -34.53 2.86 17.31
CA ALA A 30 -34.89 4.08 18.01
C ALA A 30 -33.95 5.20 17.54
N GLY A 31 -34.51 6.19 16.83
CA GLY A 31 -33.76 7.37 16.41
C GLY A 31 -33.44 8.27 17.60
N CYS A 32 -32.16 8.37 17.96
CA CYS A 32 -31.67 9.40 18.88
C CYS A 32 -31.27 10.64 18.09
N ALA A 33 -32.00 11.75 18.30
CA ALA A 33 -31.55 13.08 17.90
C ALA A 33 -30.30 13.48 18.69
N PRO A 34 -29.39 14.32 18.14
CA PRO A 34 -28.19 14.74 18.85
C PRO A 34 -28.55 15.57 20.09
N GLN A 35 -28.01 15.19 21.25
CA GLN A 35 -28.07 16.01 22.45
C GLN A 35 -27.12 17.21 22.30
N SER A 36 -27.60 18.41 22.69
CA SER A 36 -26.75 19.59 22.81
C SER A 36 -25.70 19.39 23.92
N PRO A 37 -24.46 19.87 23.76
CA PRO A 37 -23.45 19.73 24.80
C PRO A 37 -23.86 20.54 26.04
N ALA A 38 -23.72 19.96 27.22
CA ALA A 38 -23.82 20.69 28.47
C ALA A 38 -22.67 21.71 28.57
N ALA A 39 -22.99 22.93 29.03
CA ALA A 39 -22.01 23.97 29.27
C ALA A 39 -20.99 23.51 30.35
N ALA A 40 -19.70 23.63 30.02
CA ALA A 40 -18.61 23.42 30.97
C ALA A 40 -18.59 24.55 32.02
N PRO A 41 -18.17 24.28 33.28
CA PRO A 41 -18.09 25.31 34.31
C PRO A 41 -16.96 26.31 34.00
N ASP A 42 -17.24 27.59 34.26
CA ASP A 42 -16.30 28.71 34.15
C ASP A 42 -15.18 28.58 35.20
N GLY A 43 -14.14 27.81 34.87
CA GLY A 43 -12.85 27.88 35.52
C GLY A 43 -11.89 28.60 34.57
N GLU A 44 -11.43 29.80 34.94
CA GLU A 44 -10.29 30.45 34.28
C GLU A 44 -9.07 29.53 34.36
N LEU A 45 -8.85 28.74 33.30
CA LEU A 45 -7.54 28.19 32.99
C LEU A 45 -6.71 29.34 32.45
N ALA A 46 -5.92 29.94 33.34
CA ALA A 46 -4.85 30.84 32.96
C ALA A 46 -3.95 30.13 31.95
N SER A 47 -4.10 30.50 30.68
CA SER A 47 -3.19 30.12 29.59
C SER A 47 -1.86 30.80 29.83
N THR A 48 -0.97 30.14 30.57
CA THR A 48 0.45 30.41 30.44
C THR A 48 0.89 29.73 29.14
N ALA A 49 0.83 30.47 28.04
CA ALA A 49 1.53 30.10 26.81
C ALA A 49 3.03 30.09 27.14
N GLY A 50 3.53 28.94 27.60
CA GLY A 50 4.96 28.69 27.68
C GLY A 50 5.51 28.70 26.27
N THR A 51 6.59 29.45 26.06
CA THR A 51 7.39 29.35 24.84
C THR A 51 7.92 27.93 24.74
N SER A 52 7.34 27.11 23.84
CA SER A 52 7.85 25.78 23.52
C SER A 52 9.25 25.93 22.93
N SER A 53 10.22 25.28 23.55
CA SER A 53 11.59 25.20 23.02
C SER A 53 11.66 24.15 21.90
N GLU A 54 12.63 24.23 20.99
CA GLU A 54 12.87 23.17 19.99
C GLU A 54 13.12 21.78 20.61
N SER A 55 13.43 21.71 21.91
CA SER A 55 13.51 20.44 22.65
C SER A 55 12.17 19.86 23.09
N ASP A 56 11.06 20.62 22.97
CA ASP A 56 9.72 20.17 23.35
C ASP A 56 8.94 19.55 22.17
N VAL A 57 9.52 19.52 20.98
CA VAL A 57 8.91 18.89 19.80
C VAL A 57 9.40 17.44 19.70
N ILE A 58 8.46 16.51 19.51
CA ILE A 58 8.78 15.10 19.27
C ILE A 58 9.69 15.02 18.04
N TYR A 59 10.76 14.22 18.08
CA TYR A 59 11.79 14.18 17.04
C TYR A 59 11.21 14.04 15.61
N GLN A 60 10.10 13.31 15.43
CA GLN A 60 9.42 13.21 14.12
C GLN A 60 8.93 14.55 13.56
N ALA A 61 8.51 15.50 14.40
CA ALA A 61 8.06 16.83 13.98
C ALA A 61 9.19 17.67 13.37
N LEU A 62 10.45 17.35 13.69
CA LEU A 62 11.64 17.98 13.10
C LEU A 62 12.04 17.34 11.76
N VAL A 63 11.63 16.10 11.49
CA VAL A 63 12.00 15.36 10.26
C VAL A 63 11.18 15.81 9.05
N ASN A 64 9.96 16.31 9.27
CA ASN A 64 9.09 16.78 8.18
C ASN A 64 8.50 18.17 8.51
N PRO A 65 9.29 19.25 8.43
CA PRO A 65 8.78 20.60 8.62
C PRO A 65 7.66 20.85 7.61
N GLN A 66 6.42 20.87 8.11
CA GLN A 66 5.26 21.15 7.29
C GLN A 66 5.32 22.62 6.86
N ASP A 67 5.55 22.85 5.58
CA ASP A 67 5.31 24.16 5.00
C ASP A 67 3.80 24.36 4.85
N TYR A 68 3.21 25.04 5.83
CA TYR A 68 1.78 25.35 5.85
C TYR A 68 1.40 26.48 4.87
N ASP A 69 2.34 27.04 4.11
CA ASP A 69 2.06 27.87 2.93
C ASP A 69 1.85 26.99 1.68
N TYR A 70 1.02 25.95 1.82
CA TYR A 70 0.65 24.97 0.79
C TYR A 70 -0.08 25.58 -0.44
N ARG A 71 -0.08 26.90 -0.57
CA ARG A 71 -0.60 27.66 -1.72
C ARG A 71 0.49 28.01 -2.73
N ALA A 72 1.77 27.76 -2.44
CA ALA A 72 2.84 27.91 -3.41
C ALA A 72 2.81 26.73 -4.42
N SER A 73 2.54 27.02 -5.69
CA SER A 73 2.70 26.08 -6.80
C SER A 73 3.89 26.51 -7.66
N THR A 74 4.79 25.59 -7.96
CA THR A 74 5.78 25.78 -9.03
C THR A 74 5.19 25.33 -10.36
N THR A 75 5.51 26.03 -11.44
CA THR A 75 5.28 25.56 -12.82
C THR A 75 6.54 24.96 -13.44
N ASP A 76 7.66 24.99 -12.71
CA ASP A 76 8.89 24.31 -13.11
C ASP A 76 8.83 22.85 -12.68
N PHE A 77 8.61 21.98 -13.66
CA PHE A 77 8.55 20.53 -13.49
C PHE A 77 9.78 19.83 -14.06
N ALA A 78 10.89 20.55 -14.32
CA ALA A 78 12.07 19.96 -14.94
C ALA A 78 12.60 18.74 -14.17
N THR A 79 12.60 18.79 -12.83
CA THR A 79 13.00 17.64 -12.01
C THR A 79 12.02 16.48 -12.13
N LEU A 80 10.71 16.73 -12.13
CA LEU A 80 9.68 15.70 -12.26
C LEU A 80 9.82 14.92 -13.57
N PHE A 81 10.13 15.61 -14.66
CA PHE A 81 10.33 15.01 -15.99
C PHE A 81 11.78 14.61 -16.31
N SER A 82 12.70 14.74 -15.35
CA SER A 82 14.08 14.27 -15.51
C SER A 82 14.17 12.76 -15.30
N PRO A 83 15.03 12.06 -16.07
CA PRO A 83 15.26 10.64 -15.86
C PRO A 83 15.96 10.37 -14.52
N TRP A 84 15.78 9.16 -14.01
CA TRP A 84 16.44 8.69 -12.79
C TRP A 84 16.68 7.18 -12.84
N LYS A 85 17.57 6.69 -11.98
CA LYS A 85 17.87 5.27 -11.87
C LYS A 85 17.21 4.65 -10.64
N LEU A 86 16.61 3.49 -10.83
CA LEU A 86 16.18 2.61 -9.75
C LEU A 86 16.87 1.26 -9.93
N GLY A 87 17.93 1.02 -9.15
CA GLY A 87 18.83 -0.11 -9.41
C GLY A 87 19.47 0.01 -10.79
N ASN A 88 19.23 -0.98 -11.65
CA ASN A 88 19.70 -1.02 -13.04
C ASN A 88 18.68 -0.44 -14.04
N LEU A 89 17.48 -0.04 -13.59
CA LEU A 89 16.43 0.49 -14.46
C LEU A 89 16.64 1.99 -14.70
N GLU A 90 16.64 2.40 -15.97
CA GLU A 90 16.71 3.80 -16.39
C GLU A 90 15.28 4.32 -16.61
N ILE A 91 14.71 4.93 -15.58
CA ILE A 91 13.32 5.41 -15.62
C ILE A 91 13.29 6.81 -16.26
N LYS A 92 12.46 6.97 -17.30
CA LYS A 92 12.37 8.19 -18.12
C LYS A 92 11.93 9.46 -17.37
N ASN A 93 11.25 9.33 -16.23
CA ASN A 93 10.78 10.44 -15.39
C ASN A 93 10.46 9.97 -13.97
N ARG A 94 10.12 10.89 -13.07
CA ARG A 94 9.81 10.61 -11.67
C ARG A 94 8.32 10.44 -11.39
N VAL A 95 7.53 10.11 -12.43
CA VAL A 95 6.09 9.83 -12.30
C VAL A 95 5.90 8.34 -12.13
N VAL A 96 5.35 7.94 -10.98
CA VAL A 96 5.19 6.54 -10.56
C VAL A 96 3.74 6.27 -10.24
N LYS A 97 3.17 5.17 -10.77
CA LYS A 97 1.92 4.59 -10.26
C LYS A 97 2.26 3.65 -9.11
N SER A 98 1.82 3.97 -7.90
CA SER A 98 1.98 3.09 -6.73
C SER A 98 1.06 1.88 -6.80
N ALA A 99 1.31 0.84 -6.01
CA ALA A 99 0.50 -0.38 -5.97
C ALA A 99 -0.89 -0.20 -5.30
N ALA A 100 -1.47 1.00 -5.36
CA ALA A 100 -2.82 1.24 -4.86
C ALA A 100 -3.83 0.32 -5.56
N GLY A 101 -4.68 -0.30 -4.74
CA GLY A 101 -5.76 -1.17 -5.18
C GLY A 101 -6.71 -0.45 -6.13
N SER A 102 -7.02 -1.09 -7.25
CA SER A 102 -7.89 -0.58 -8.30
C SER A 102 -9.30 -1.16 -8.25
N ALA A 103 -9.48 -2.29 -7.55
CA ALA A 103 -10.65 -3.17 -7.58
C ALA A 103 -10.97 -3.76 -8.98
N THR A 104 -10.22 -3.42 -10.03
CA THR A 104 -10.43 -3.97 -11.39
C THR A 104 -10.05 -5.45 -11.48
N TYR A 105 -9.20 -5.93 -10.57
CA TYR A 105 -8.83 -7.34 -10.45
C TYR A 105 -9.96 -8.24 -9.93
N LEU A 106 -10.99 -7.69 -9.29
CA LEU A 106 -12.10 -8.48 -8.71
C LEU A 106 -12.88 -9.28 -9.76
N ALA A 107 -12.85 -8.83 -11.02
CA ALA A 107 -13.46 -9.52 -12.16
C ALA A 107 -12.52 -10.56 -12.82
N GLY A 108 -11.32 -10.78 -12.28
CA GLY A 108 -10.27 -11.62 -12.85
C GLY A 108 -9.46 -10.91 -13.95
N TYR A 109 -8.81 -11.71 -14.80
CA TYR A 109 -7.95 -11.24 -15.88
C TYR A 109 -8.75 -10.68 -17.06
N THR A 110 -9.21 -9.45 -16.93
CA THR A 110 -10.08 -8.77 -17.90
C THR A 110 -9.36 -7.66 -18.66
N ASP A 111 -9.94 -7.22 -19.78
CA ASP A 111 -9.47 -6.02 -20.48
C ASP A 111 -9.59 -4.75 -19.62
N GLU A 112 -10.50 -4.71 -18.64
CA GLU A 112 -10.62 -3.59 -17.72
C GLU A 112 -9.37 -3.46 -16.82
N LEU A 113 -8.94 -4.58 -16.21
CA LEU A 113 -7.70 -4.64 -15.43
C LEU A 113 -6.48 -4.24 -16.28
N ARG A 114 -6.39 -4.76 -17.50
CA ARG A 114 -5.33 -4.39 -18.45
C ARG A 114 -5.35 -2.88 -18.73
N GLN A 115 -6.50 -2.35 -19.15
CA GLN A 115 -6.62 -0.95 -19.57
C GLN A 115 -6.34 0.02 -18.42
N TYR A 116 -6.68 -0.35 -17.18
CA TYR A 116 -6.35 0.43 -15.99
C TYR A 116 -4.84 0.74 -15.93
N TYR A 117 -3.98 -0.26 -16.07
CA TYR A 117 -2.52 -0.09 -16.06
C TYR A 117 -1.99 0.55 -17.35
N VAL A 118 -2.49 0.14 -18.51
CA VAL A 118 -2.07 0.68 -19.81
C VAL A 118 -2.30 2.18 -19.89
N ASN A 119 -3.41 2.68 -19.33
CA ASN A 119 -3.69 4.12 -19.28
C ASN A 119 -2.59 4.93 -18.54
N PHE A 120 -2.01 4.40 -17.46
CA PHE A 120 -0.91 5.07 -16.77
C PHE A 120 0.37 5.08 -17.61
N ALA A 121 0.67 3.99 -18.30
CA ALA A 121 1.84 3.91 -19.17
C ALA A 121 1.72 4.88 -20.35
N GLN A 122 0.56 4.91 -21.01
CA GLN A 122 0.21 5.86 -22.08
C GLN A 122 0.20 7.31 -21.59
N GLY A 123 -0.25 7.54 -20.35
CA GLY A 123 -0.17 8.83 -19.67
C GLY A 123 1.26 9.29 -19.33
N GLY A 124 2.26 8.44 -19.55
CA GLY A 124 3.67 8.76 -19.44
C GLY A 124 4.31 8.38 -18.11
N ALA A 125 3.66 7.59 -17.25
CA ALA A 125 4.29 7.05 -16.05
C ALA A 125 5.57 6.28 -16.43
N GLY A 126 6.66 6.52 -15.70
CA GLY A 126 7.94 5.86 -15.91
C GLY A 126 8.04 4.52 -15.20
N MET A 127 7.38 4.38 -14.05
CA MET A 127 7.34 3.16 -13.25
C MET A 127 5.90 2.86 -12.83
N ILE A 128 5.52 1.59 -12.93
CA ILE A 128 4.19 1.11 -12.57
C ILE A 128 4.34 -0.07 -11.61
N TRP A 129 3.81 0.08 -10.41
CA TRP A 129 3.64 -1.01 -9.46
C TRP A 129 2.23 -1.58 -9.60
N VAL A 130 2.15 -2.83 -10.03
CA VAL A 130 0.92 -3.63 -10.05
C VAL A 130 0.55 -4.04 -8.62
N GLU A 131 -0.73 -3.93 -8.31
CA GLU A 131 -1.30 -4.28 -7.00
C GLU A 131 -1.14 -5.78 -6.70
N GLY A 132 -0.92 -6.11 -5.43
CA GLY A 132 -0.63 -7.47 -4.98
C GLY A 132 -1.81 -8.42 -5.12
N GLU A 133 -3.02 -7.88 -5.05
CA GLU A 133 -4.28 -8.63 -5.11
C GLU A 133 -4.59 -9.15 -6.52
N ALA A 134 -3.91 -8.61 -7.54
CA ALA A 134 -4.11 -9.05 -8.92
C ALA A 134 -3.56 -10.46 -9.18
N PHE A 135 -2.67 -10.98 -8.34
CA PHE A 135 -2.07 -12.30 -8.54
C PHE A 135 -1.62 -12.96 -7.24
N ALA A 136 -1.92 -14.25 -7.09
CA ALA A 136 -1.39 -15.09 -6.01
C ALA A 136 -0.87 -16.42 -6.57
N MET A 137 0.19 -16.93 -5.94
CA MET A 137 0.69 -18.28 -6.21
C MET A 137 -0.36 -19.31 -5.75
N PRO A 138 -0.51 -20.45 -6.46
CA PRO A 138 -1.39 -21.54 -6.01
C PRO A 138 -1.02 -22.02 -4.60
N ALA A 139 -2.01 -22.05 -3.70
CA ALA A 139 -1.80 -22.38 -2.28
C ALA A 139 -1.36 -23.84 -2.06
N ASP A 140 -1.66 -24.73 -3.01
CA ASP A 140 -1.24 -26.14 -3.00
C ASP A 140 0.19 -26.35 -3.53
N GLY A 141 0.89 -25.27 -3.91
CA GLY A 141 2.20 -25.33 -4.56
C GLY A 141 2.15 -25.86 -5.99
N GLY A 142 0.95 -25.94 -6.58
CA GLY A 142 0.75 -26.31 -7.97
C GLY A 142 1.34 -25.28 -8.95
N PRO A 143 1.37 -25.61 -10.25
CA PRO A 143 1.84 -24.69 -11.27
C PRO A 143 0.91 -23.48 -11.39
N VAL A 144 1.48 -22.32 -11.68
CA VAL A 144 0.70 -21.11 -11.99
C VAL A 144 -0.17 -21.35 -13.23
N PRO A 145 -1.46 -20.97 -13.20
CA PRO A 145 -2.35 -21.12 -14.34
C PRO A 145 -1.79 -20.44 -15.60
N GLU A 146 -1.84 -21.13 -16.75
CA GLU A 146 -1.35 -20.61 -18.02
C GLU A 146 -2.03 -19.27 -18.41
N GLU A 147 -3.30 -19.10 -18.07
CA GLU A 147 -4.03 -17.84 -18.30
C GLU A 147 -3.42 -16.65 -17.54
N ALA A 148 -2.92 -16.87 -16.32
CA ALA A 148 -2.28 -15.84 -15.51
C ALA A 148 -0.93 -15.46 -16.12
N VAL A 149 -0.14 -16.48 -16.52
CA VAL A 149 1.14 -16.27 -17.19
C VAL A 149 0.95 -15.49 -18.48
N ALA A 150 -0.01 -15.88 -19.32
CA ALA A 150 -0.31 -15.18 -20.57
C ALA A 150 -0.76 -13.74 -20.32
N PHE A 151 -1.71 -13.52 -19.40
CA PHE A 151 -2.23 -12.18 -19.11
C PHE A 151 -1.14 -11.22 -18.64
N PHE A 152 -0.32 -11.64 -17.67
CA PHE A 152 0.72 -10.78 -17.12
C PHE A 152 1.91 -10.58 -18.07
N THR A 153 2.24 -11.58 -18.89
CA THR A 153 3.26 -11.42 -19.94
C THR A 153 2.81 -10.38 -20.97
N ASP A 154 1.57 -10.50 -21.47
CA ASP A 154 1.01 -9.52 -22.41
C ASP A 154 0.93 -8.12 -21.79
N LEU A 155 0.51 -8.03 -20.52
CA LEU A 155 0.43 -6.76 -19.80
C LEU A 155 1.80 -6.10 -19.66
N THR A 156 2.81 -6.82 -19.17
CA THR A 156 4.15 -6.24 -18.98
C THR A 156 4.76 -5.80 -20.31
N ASP A 157 4.61 -6.60 -21.37
CA ASP A 157 5.06 -6.23 -22.71
C ASP A 157 4.38 -4.95 -23.23
N GLU A 158 3.06 -4.83 -23.05
CA GLU A 158 2.31 -3.65 -23.48
C GLU A 158 2.73 -2.38 -22.71
N LEU A 159 2.86 -2.47 -21.38
CA LEU A 159 3.32 -1.35 -20.54
C LEU A 159 4.74 -0.89 -20.94
N LYS A 160 5.64 -1.85 -21.19
CA LYS A 160 7.01 -1.59 -21.61
C LYS A 160 7.08 -0.98 -23.01
N SER A 161 6.16 -1.34 -23.91
CA SER A 161 6.04 -0.71 -25.24
C SER A 161 5.72 0.79 -25.16
N HIS A 162 5.10 1.24 -24.07
CA HIS A 162 4.87 2.65 -23.74
C HIS A 162 6.01 3.29 -22.93
N GLY A 163 7.11 2.56 -22.72
CA GLY A 163 8.30 3.02 -22.00
C GLY A 163 8.12 3.12 -20.50
N ALA A 164 7.24 2.31 -19.90
CA ALA A 164 7.16 2.15 -18.45
C ALA A 164 7.98 0.92 -18.01
N HIS A 165 8.62 1.00 -16.86
CA HIS A 165 9.10 -0.16 -16.13
C HIS A 165 7.97 -0.71 -15.25
N VAL A 166 7.96 -2.02 -15.03
CA VAL A 166 6.86 -2.71 -14.35
C VAL A 166 7.38 -3.51 -13.16
N GLY A 167 6.79 -3.26 -12.01
CA GLY A 167 7.00 -4.03 -10.80
C GLY A 167 5.68 -4.50 -10.20
N PHE A 168 5.77 -5.36 -9.20
CA PHE A 168 4.62 -5.91 -8.47
C PHE A 168 4.82 -5.70 -6.97
N GLN A 169 3.77 -5.32 -6.24
CA GLN A 169 3.85 -5.25 -4.78
C GLN A 169 3.49 -6.59 -4.16
N TRP A 170 4.40 -7.16 -3.38
CA TRP A 170 4.15 -8.29 -2.51
C TRP A 170 3.75 -7.78 -1.12
N ALA A 171 2.49 -8.01 -0.77
CA ALA A 171 1.85 -7.51 0.45
C ALA A 171 1.25 -8.66 1.29
N PRO A 172 2.08 -9.53 1.89
CA PRO A 172 1.58 -10.55 2.80
C PRO A 172 1.05 -9.88 4.08
N PHE A 173 -0.22 -10.12 4.40
CA PHE A 173 -0.84 -9.57 5.61
C PHE A 173 -0.33 -10.22 6.90
N GLY A 174 -0.25 -9.41 7.94
CA GLY A 174 0.42 -9.73 9.19
C GLY A 174 -0.34 -10.73 10.05
N VAL A 175 0.24 -11.93 10.22
CA VAL A 175 0.09 -12.69 11.45
C VAL A 175 1.03 -12.06 12.49
N ALA A 176 0.59 -11.96 13.74
CA ALA A 176 1.40 -11.36 14.79
C ALA A 176 2.77 -12.07 14.88
N PRO A 177 3.90 -11.35 14.99
CA PRO A 177 5.21 -11.97 14.97
C PRO A 177 5.37 -13.08 16.00
N SER A 178 4.83 -12.94 17.22
CA SER A 178 4.86 -13.98 18.27
C SER A 178 4.12 -15.28 17.94
N GLU A 179 3.19 -15.25 16.99
CA GLU A 179 2.42 -16.44 16.58
C GLU A 179 3.15 -17.28 15.53
N LEU A 180 4.20 -16.74 14.91
CA LEU A 180 4.97 -17.43 13.87
C LEU A 180 6.14 -18.21 14.48
N THR A 181 6.31 -19.49 14.11
CA THR A 181 7.59 -20.17 14.37
C THR A 181 8.65 -19.65 13.42
N VAL A 182 9.94 -19.83 13.75
CA VAL A 182 11.04 -19.44 12.84
C VAL A 182 10.89 -20.14 11.49
N GLU A 183 10.46 -21.40 11.48
CA GLU A 183 10.19 -22.15 10.25
C GLU A 183 9.06 -21.52 9.41
N ALA A 184 8.01 -21.01 10.05
CA ALA A 184 6.93 -20.30 9.37
C ALA A 184 7.43 -18.97 8.76
N ILE A 185 8.27 -18.22 9.49
CA ILE A 185 8.92 -17.01 8.98
C ILE A 185 9.73 -17.33 7.73
N LYS A 186 10.58 -18.37 7.79
CA LYS A 186 11.35 -18.83 6.63
C LYS A 186 10.47 -19.28 5.47
N GLY A 187 9.32 -19.88 5.75
CA GLY A 187 8.31 -20.23 4.75
C GLY A 187 7.75 -19.02 4.00
N ILE A 188 7.45 -17.94 4.72
CA ILE A 188 6.96 -16.67 4.12
C ILE A 188 8.05 -16.04 3.25
N GLU A 189 9.29 -15.96 3.74
CA GLU A 189 10.42 -15.44 2.96
C GLU A 189 10.62 -16.22 1.66
N ALA A 190 10.59 -17.56 1.74
CA ALA A 190 10.73 -18.44 0.58
C ALA A 190 9.57 -18.28 -0.42
N ALA A 191 8.34 -18.10 0.07
CA ALA A 191 7.18 -17.83 -0.77
C ALA A 191 7.31 -16.50 -1.53
N GLY A 192 7.81 -15.45 -0.88
CA GLY A 192 8.10 -14.16 -1.53
C GLY A 192 9.16 -14.28 -2.63
N ALA A 193 10.23 -15.04 -2.39
CA ALA A 193 11.26 -15.30 -3.39
C ALA A 193 10.74 -16.13 -4.59
N ALA A 194 9.89 -17.13 -4.32
CA ALA A 194 9.24 -17.91 -5.38
C ALA A 194 8.30 -17.05 -6.23
N LEU A 195 7.50 -16.18 -5.60
CA LEU A 195 6.66 -15.22 -6.29
C LEU A 195 7.49 -14.27 -7.17
N ALA A 196 8.60 -13.72 -6.65
CA ALA A 196 9.47 -12.85 -7.42
C ALA A 196 10.04 -13.54 -8.68
N ALA A 197 10.50 -14.78 -8.55
CA ALA A 197 10.99 -15.56 -9.68
C ALA A 197 9.89 -15.82 -10.72
N GLN A 198 8.68 -16.09 -10.26
CA GLN A 198 7.52 -16.28 -11.13
C GLN A 198 7.16 -14.99 -11.88
N LEU A 199 7.09 -13.86 -11.18
CA LEU A 199 6.82 -12.55 -11.77
C LEU A 199 7.90 -12.17 -12.79
N GLN A 200 9.17 -12.42 -12.48
CA GLN A 200 10.26 -12.19 -13.42
C GLN A 200 10.07 -12.99 -14.73
N SER A 201 9.58 -14.22 -14.65
CA SER A 201 9.27 -15.03 -15.84
C SER A 201 8.12 -14.48 -16.69
N MET A 202 7.26 -13.63 -16.11
CA MET A 202 6.16 -12.91 -16.79
C MET A 202 6.58 -11.49 -17.23
N GLY A 203 7.87 -11.15 -17.18
CA GLY A 203 8.40 -9.88 -17.69
C GLY A 203 8.45 -8.72 -16.68
N PHE A 204 8.07 -8.94 -15.42
CA PHE A 204 8.28 -7.97 -14.36
C PHE A 204 9.78 -7.76 -14.08
N GLU A 205 10.16 -6.54 -13.76
CA GLU A 205 11.57 -6.13 -13.58
C GLU A 205 11.88 -5.80 -12.11
N ALA A 206 10.84 -5.72 -11.27
CA ALA A 206 10.96 -5.32 -9.89
C ALA A 206 9.89 -5.98 -9.00
N MET A 207 10.20 -6.11 -7.72
CA MET A 207 9.23 -6.39 -6.66
C MET A 207 9.34 -5.38 -5.53
N GLU A 208 8.20 -4.90 -5.05
CA GLU A 208 8.10 -4.07 -3.86
C GLU A 208 7.65 -4.94 -2.68
N ILE A 209 8.45 -4.99 -1.62
CA ILE A 209 8.06 -5.62 -0.36
C ILE A 209 7.24 -4.59 0.42
N ASN A 210 5.97 -4.88 0.68
CA ASN A 210 5.17 -4.04 1.55
C ASN A 210 5.51 -4.33 3.02
N ALA A 211 6.17 -3.37 3.67
CA ALA A 211 6.48 -3.34 5.09
C ALA A 211 5.85 -2.10 5.75
N ALA A 212 4.63 -1.78 5.31
CA ALA A 212 3.78 -0.71 5.81
C ALA A 212 2.33 -1.21 6.03
N GLY A 213 1.48 -0.43 6.70
CA GLY A 213 0.02 -0.61 6.71
C GLY A 213 -0.46 -2.01 7.13
N PHE A 214 0.08 -2.53 8.22
CA PHE A 214 -0.18 -3.83 8.85
C PHE A 214 0.29 -5.06 8.07
N ASN A 215 1.16 -4.87 7.07
CA ASN A 215 1.79 -5.98 6.37
C ASN A 215 2.86 -6.67 7.22
N GLN A 216 3.19 -7.91 6.87
CA GLN A 216 4.10 -8.74 7.65
C GLN A 216 5.45 -8.06 7.92
N GLY A 217 5.98 -7.30 6.96
CA GLY A 217 7.22 -6.55 7.14
C GLY A 217 7.15 -5.50 8.24
N GLU A 218 6.05 -4.74 8.30
CA GLU A 218 5.82 -3.72 9.32
C GLU A 218 5.70 -4.35 10.71
N GLN A 219 4.98 -5.48 10.82
CA GLN A 219 4.82 -6.22 12.06
C GLN A 219 6.18 -6.59 12.69
N PHE A 220 7.17 -7.01 11.88
CA PHE A 220 8.53 -7.28 12.37
C PHE A 220 9.34 -6.01 12.69
N LEU A 221 9.18 -4.95 11.87
CA LEU A 221 9.89 -3.69 12.04
C LEU A 221 9.43 -2.90 13.27
N SER A 222 8.16 -3.00 13.65
CA SER A 222 7.56 -2.25 14.75
C SER A 222 7.96 -2.82 16.10
N ARG A 223 8.30 -1.93 17.05
CA ARG A 223 8.50 -2.31 18.47
C ARG A 223 7.18 -2.47 19.23
N PHE A 224 6.08 -2.00 18.66
CA PHE A 224 4.76 -2.10 19.26
C PHE A 224 4.13 -3.46 18.93
N HIS A 225 4.28 -3.91 17.69
CA HIS A 225 3.71 -5.17 17.21
C HIS A 225 4.61 -6.40 17.46
N ASN A 226 5.93 -6.22 17.46
CA ASN A 226 6.88 -7.33 17.64
C ASN A 226 7.26 -7.52 19.12
N ASP A 227 6.69 -8.54 19.75
CA ASP A 227 6.96 -8.93 21.13
C ASP A 227 7.86 -10.19 21.24
N ARG A 228 8.50 -10.61 20.15
CA ARG A 228 9.42 -11.76 20.18
C ARG A 228 10.69 -11.42 20.96
N ASP A 229 11.29 -12.46 21.56
CA ASP A 229 12.53 -12.39 22.33
C ASP A 229 13.72 -13.13 21.66
N ASP A 230 13.52 -13.61 20.44
CA ASP A 230 14.50 -14.33 19.64
C ASP A 230 15.23 -13.43 18.62
N GLU A 231 15.87 -14.06 17.62
CA GLU A 231 16.63 -13.34 16.59
C GLU A 231 15.78 -12.46 15.67
N TYR A 232 14.45 -12.58 15.70
CA TYR A 232 13.51 -11.71 14.99
C TYR A 232 12.85 -10.67 15.91
N GLY A 233 13.20 -10.64 17.19
CA GLY A 233 12.54 -9.82 18.20
C GLY A 233 12.88 -8.34 18.22
N ALA A 234 12.14 -7.59 19.04
CA ALA A 234 12.27 -6.14 19.15
C ALA A 234 13.54 -5.63 19.84
N GLY A 235 14.39 -6.53 20.35
CA GLY A 235 15.56 -6.23 21.16
C GLY A 235 16.67 -5.43 20.45
N SER A 236 16.71 -5.41 19.12
CA SER A 236 17.65 -4.61 18.33
C SER A 236 17.05 -4.16 16.99
N ILE A 237 17.68 -3.21 16.32
CA ILE A 237 17.27 -2.79 14.97
C ILE A 237 17.51 -3.94 13.98
N GLU A 238 18.64 -4.64 14.12
CA GLU A 238 19.03 -5.75 13.27
C GLU A 238 18.07 -6.93 13.35
N ASN A 239 17.55 -7.25 14.54
CA ASN A 239 16.58 -8.33 14.72
C ASN A 239 15.23 -7.97 14.10
N ARG A 240 14.74 -6.74 14.30
CA ARG A 240 13.49 -6.26 13.69
C ARG A 240 13.56 -6.20 12.17
N ALA A 241 14.70 -5.77 11.63
CA ALA A 241 14.92 -5.70 10.19
C ALA A 241 15.18 -7.07 9.55
N ARG A 242 15.44 -8.12 10.34
CA ARG A 242 15.92 -9.42 9.86
C ARG A 242 15.00 -10.02 8.81
N PHE A 243 13.70 -10.08 9.08
CA PHE A 243 12.71 -10.62 8.14
C PHE A 243 12.76 -9.94 6.77
N VAL A 244 12.78 -8.60 6.73
CA VAL A 244 12.82 -7.84 5.47
C VAL A 244 14.16 -8.03 4.77
N VAL A 245 15.28 -8.01 5.51
CA VAL A 245 16.62 -8.22 4.94
C VAL A 245 16.76 -9.61 4.34
N GLU A 246 16.26 -10.64 5.02
CA GLU A 246 16.31 -12.02 4.53
C GLU A 246 15.39 -12.23 3.33
N CYS A 247 14.19 -11.62 3.31
CA CYS A 247 13.36 -11.54 2.10
C CYS A 247 14.16 -10.99 0.91
N ILE A 248 14.81 -9.82 1.08
CA ILE A 248 15.63 -9.19 0.02
C ILE A 248 16.73 -10.15 -0.46
N GLN A 249 17.44 -10.80 0.46
CA GLN A 249 18.51 -11.75 0.13
C GLN A 249 17.99 -12.93 -0.69
N GLN A 250 16.85 -13.52 -0.29
CA GLN A 250 16.26 -14.65 -1.00
C GLN A 250 15.74 -14.25 -2.39
N ILE A 251 15.09 -13.09 -2.52
CA ILE A 251 14.65 -12.55 -3.81
C ILE A 251 15.84 -12.31 -4.74
N LYS A 252 16.91 -11.70 -4.24
CA LYS A 252 18.14 -11.48 -5.02
C LYS A 252 18.82 -12.78 -5.42
N ALA A 253 18.78 -13.80 -4.57
CA ALA A 253 19.30 -15.13 -4.90
C ALA A 253 18.47 -15.80 -6.01
N ALA A 254 17.15 -15.63 -5.99
CA ALA A 254 16.24 -16.22 -6.97
C ALA A 254 16.25 -15.50 -8.33
N CYS A 255 16.28 -14.16 -8.33
CA CYS A 255 16.07 -13.33 -9.52
C CYS A 255 17.35 -12.66 -10.06
N GLY A 256 18.44 -12.72 -9.30
CA GLY A 256 19.70 -12.03 -9.61
C GLY A 256 19.77 -10.59 -9.10
N ASN A 257 20.98 -10.03 -9.10
CA ASN A 257 21.25 -8.69 -8.55
C ASN A 257 20.57 -7.55 -9.30
N ASP A 258 20.29 -7.78 -10.58
CA ASP A 258 19.67 -6.85 -11.51
C ASP A 258 18.15 -6.75 -11.35
N PHE A 259 17.49 -7.70 -10.70
CA PHE A 259 16.06 -7.59 -10.40
C PHE A 259 15.85 -6.58 -9.27
N VAL A 260 15.06 -5.52 -9.49
CA VAL A 260 14.91 -4.45 -8.50
C VAL A 260 14.08 -4.94 -7.31
N VAL A 261 14.52 -4.60 -6.10
CA VAL A 261 13.76 -4.83 -4.87
C VAL A 261 13.59 -3.48 -4.17
N GLN A 262 12.35 -3.05 -4.00
CA GLN A 262 11.97 -1.87 -3.23
C GLN A 262 11.32 -2.31 -1.92
N VAL A 263 11.40 -1.49 -0.88
CA VAL A 263 10.64 -1.70 0.36
C VAL A 263 9.77 -0.47 0.59
N LEU A 264 8.47 -0.68 0.71
CA LEU A 264 7.52 0.32 1.19
C LEU A 264 7.49 0.25 2.71
N ILE A 265 7.70 1.38 3.40
CA ILE A 265 7.74 1.46 4.87
C ILE A 265 6.95 2.65 5.37
N ASP A 266 6.40 2.54 6.57
CA ASP A 266 5.86 3.67 7.31
C ASP A 266 6.98 4.46 8.01
N LEU A 267 6.94 5.79 7.85
CA LEU A 267 7.89 6.68 8.52
C LEU A 267 7.45 7.03 9.95
N ALA A 268 6.16 6.88 10.27
CA ALA A 268 5.60 7.19 11.58
C ALA A 268 4.41 6.25 11.90
N GLU A 269 4.67 5.27 12.77
CA GLU A 269 3.68 4.29 13.28
C GLU A 269 2.53 4.96 14.08
N GLU A 270 2.66 6.24 14.47
CA GLU A 270 1.62 6.98 15.21
C GLU A 270 0.35 7.25 14.37
N SER A 271 0.47 7.21 13.03
CA SER A 271 -0.67 7.40 12.12
C SER A 271 -1.52 6.12 12.00
N ASP A 272 -0.94 4.97 12.34
CA ASP A 272 -1.61 3.68 12.42
C ASP A 272 -2.30 3.60 13.79
N ASN A 273 -3.43 4.31 13.88
CA ASN A 273 -4.34 4.44 15.01
C ASN A 273 -3.99 3.63 16.29
N LEU A 274 -3.76 4.35 17.39
CA LEU A 274 -3.54 3.85 18.76
C LEU A 274 -4.55 2.77 19.24
N THR A 275 -5.69 2.61 18.57
CA THR A 275 -6.69 1.57 18.88
C THR A 275 -6.55 0.27 18.09
N ASN A 276 -5.50 0.07 17.29
CA ASN A 276 -5.16 -1.21 16.66
C ASN A 276 -6.32 -1.79 15.82
N ASN A 277 -6.89 -0.99 14.91
CA ASN A 277 -8.02 -1.43 14.08
C ASN A 277 -7.67 -1.44 12.58
N PRO A 278 -7.37 -2.62 11.99
CA PRO A 278 -7.06 -2.75 10.55
C PRO A 278 -8.30 -2.61 9.64
N THR A 279 -9.52 -2.48 10.18
CA THR A 279 -10.77 -2.46 9.39
C THR A 279 -11.02 -1.20 8.57
N LEU A 280 -10.10 -0.22 8.55
CA LEU A 280 -10.21 0.91 7.62
C LEU A 280 -10.12 0.47 6.14
N MET A 281 -9.53 -0.69 5.85
CA MET A 281 -9.53 -1.31 4.51
C MET A 281 -10.87 -1.97 4.16
N ASP A 282 -11.68 -2.38 5.15
CA ASP A 282 -12.91 -3.17 4.96
C ASP A 282 -14.20 -2.39 5.25
N LEU A 283 -14.17 -1.05 5.17
CA LEU A 283 -15.34 -0.20 5.47
C LEU A 283 -16.53 -0.33 4.48
N ASP A 284 -16.48 -1.26 3.53
CA ASP A 284 -17.60 -1.63 2.65
C ASP A 284 -18.37 -2.87 3.17
N CYS A 285 -18.75 -2.87 4.46
CA CYS A 285 -19.70 -3.83 5.05
C CYS A 285 -20.96 -3.15 5.60
#